data_AF-A0A7V9JK03-F1
#
_entry.id   AF-A0A7V9JK03-F1
#
_cell.length_a   1.000
_cell.length_b   1.000
_cell.length_c   1.000
_cell.angle_alpha   90.00
_cell.angle_beta   90.00
_cell.angle_gamma   90.00
#
_symmetry.space_group_name_H-M   'P 1'
#
loop_
_entity.id
_entity.type
_entity.pdbx_description
1 polymer ?
#
loop_
_entity_poly.entity_id
_entity_poly.type
_entity_poly.pdbx_seq_one_letter_code
_entity_poly.pdbx_strand_id
1 'polypeptide(L)' 'MQQGLFDQPAEVDFTRDPYAEKRESGRRLAQEFAIDDEQGFDLMLSYGSERAARNALIQRWYRDEVERRDDAA' A
#
# COMPACT_ATOMS: atom_id res chain seq x y z
N MET A 1 15.59 9.21 -41.94
CA MET A 1 16.31 9.72 -40.76
C MET A 1 15.42 9.46 -39.55
N GLN A 2 15.67 8.37 -38.80
CA GLN A 2 14.96 8.12 -37.54
C GLN A 2 15.61 9.00 -36.48
N GLN A 3 14.95 10.10 -36.09
CA GLN A 3 15.39 10.92 -34.96
C GLN A 3 15.18 10.12 -33.66
N GLY A 4 16.19 10.18 -32.80
CA GLY A 4 16.39 9.28 -31.67
C GLY A 4 15.24 9.31 -30.66
N LEU A 5 14.49 8.21 -30.61
CA LEU A 5 13.51 7.92 -29.54
C LEU A 5 14.19 7.82 -28.15
N PHE A 6 15.52 7.81 -28.10
CA PHE A 6 16.34 7.60 -26.90
C PHE A 6 17.10 8.86 -26.42
N ASP A 7 16.95 10.00 -27.10
CA ASP A 7 17.66 11.25 -26.75
C ASP A 7 16.92 12.12 -25.72
N GLN A 8 15.79 11.66 -25.18
CA GLN A 8 15.08 12.36 -24.12
C GLN A 8 15.54 11.82 -22.76
N PRO A 9 16.29 12.59 -21.95
CA PRO A 9 16.50 12.21 -20.56
C PRO A 9 15.14 12.15 -19.89
N ALA A 10 14.80 11.00 -19.30
CA ALA A 10 13.61 10.89 -18.47
C ALA A 10 13.72 11.95 -17.36
N GLU A 11 12.78 12.89 -17.32
CA GLU A 11 12.72 13.89 -16.28
C GLU A 11 12.28 13.18 -14.98
N VAL A 12 13.27 12.81 -14.16
CA VAL A 12 13.03 12.11 -12.89
C VAL A 12 12.80 13.16 -11.80
N ASP A 13 11.59 13.19 -11.26
CA ASP A 13 11.26 13.98 -10.09
C ASP A 13 11.75 13.27 -8.81
N PHE A 14 12.87 13.74 -8.26
CA PHE A 14 13.43 13.23 -7.01
C PHE A 14 12.72 13.75 -5.75
N THR A 15 11.78 14.69 -5.88
CA THR A 15 11.03 15.26 -4.75
C THR A 15 9.76 14.48 -4.44
N ARG A 16 9.25 13.73 -5.43
CA ARG A 16 8.10 12.86 -5.25
C ARG A 16 8.49 11.57 -4.53
N ASP A 17 7.91 11.35 -3.35
CA ASP A 17 7.98 10.03 -2.70
C ASP A 17 7.20 9.01 -3.55
N PRO A 18 7.88 8.01 -4.16
CA PRO A 18 7.21 7.01 -4.99
C PRO A 18 6.27 6.10 -4.18
N TYR A 19 6.35 6.12 -2.85
CA TYR A 19 5.56 5.29 -1.94
C TYR A 19 4.45 6.04 -1.22
N ALA A 20 4.25 7.33 -1.49
CA ALA A 20 3.23 8.14 -0.81
C ALA A 20 1.84 7.50 -0.86
N GLU A 21 1.41 7.04 -2.05
CA GLU A 21 0.12 6.35 -2.23
C GLU A 21 0.06 5.02 -1.43
N LYS A 22 1.16 4.26 -1.41
CA LYS A 22 1.23 3.01 -0.64
C LYS A 22 1.18 3.25 0.86
N ARG A 23 1.80 4.32 1.36
CA ARG A 23 1.72 4.72 2.77
C ARG A 23 0.31 5.13 3.17
N GLU A 24 -0.42 5.79 2.27
CA GLU A 24 -1.81 6.17 2.53
C GLU A 24 -2.73 4.94 2.60
N SER A 25 -2.62 4.03 1.63
CA SER A 25 -3.33 2.73 1.67
C SER A 25 -2.97 1.91 2.91
N GLY A 26 -1.70 1.86 3.29
CA GLY A 26 -1.24 1.15 4.48
C GLY A 26 -1.88 1.69 5.76
N ARG A 27 -1.97 3.02 5.90
CA ARG A 27 -2.64 3.68 7.03
C ARG A 27 -4.14 3.35 7.10
N ARG A 28 -4.84 3.28 5.96
CA ARG A 28 -6.25 2.85 5.95
C ARG A 28 -6.41 1.41 6.46
N LEU A 29 -5.54 0.50 6.01
CA LEU A 29 -5.55 -0.89 6.48
C LEU A 29 -5.20 -0.99 7.97
N ALA A 30 -4.26 -0.16 8.44
CA ALA A 30 -3.88 -0.09 9.85
C ALA A 30 -5.05 0.31 10.74
N GLN A 31 -5.81 1.32 10.30
CA GLN A 31 -7.02 1.75 10.98
C GLN A 31 -8.12 0.67 10.97
N GLU A 32 -8.35 0.02 9.83
CA GLU A 32 -9.38 -1.02 9.66
C GLU A 32 -9.08 -2.29 10.49
N PHE A 33 -7.82 -2.71 10.61
CA PHE A 33 -7.45 -3.99 11.24
C PHE A 33 -6.65 -3.84 12.55
N ALA A 34 -6.76 -2.68 13.21
CA ALA A 34 -6.11 -2.39 14.49
C ALA A 34 -4.62 -2.77 14.56
N ILE A 35 -3.92 -2.76 13.41
CA ILE A 35 -2.48 -2.95 13.30
C ILE A 35 -1.79 -1.58 13.29
N ASP A 36 -0.48 -1.56 13.43
CA ASP A 36 0.29 -0.31 13.31
C ASP A 36 0.49 0.10 11.84
N ASP A 37 0.85 1.38 11.64
CA ASP A 37 1.05 1.97 10.32
C ASP A 37 2.22 1.32 9.54
N GLU A 38 3.24 0.80 10.24
CA GLU A 38 4.41 0.15 9.64
C GLU A 38 4.01 -1.21 9.06
N GLN A 39 3.27 -2.02 9.81
CA GLN A 39 2.67 -3.27 9.34
C GLN A 39 1.72 -3.04 8.16
N GLY A 40 0.89 -1.99 8.22
CA GLY A 40 0.02 -1.60 7.12
C GLY A 40 0.81 -1.27 5.85
N PHE A 41 1.92 -0.54 5.99
CA PHE A 41 2.80 -0.20 4.88
C PHE A 41 3.56 -1.42 4.33
N ASP A 42 4.07 -2.28 5.20
CA ASP A 42 4.77 -3.52 4.81
C ASP A 42 3.86 -4.47 4.03
N LEU A 43 2.58 -4.55 4.41
CA LEU A 43 1.58 -5.29 3.65
C LEU A 43 1.35 -4.69 2.27
N MET A 44 1.34 -3.36 2.15
CA MET A 44 1.24 -2.66 0.86
C MET A 44 2.45 -2.89 -0.04
N LEU A 45 3.65 -3.03 0.52
CA LEU A 45 4.85 -3.41 -0.21
C LEU A 45 4.83 -4.88 -0.62
N SER A 46 4.42 -5.77 0.29
CA SER A 46 4.42 -7.22 0.08
C SER A 46 3.39 -7.70 -0.94
N TYR A 47 2.16 -7.19 -0.84
CA TYR A 47 1.05 -7.61 -1.70
C TYR A 47 0.88 -6.72 -2.94
N GLY A 48 1.53 -5.56 -2.97
CA GLY A 48 1.51 -4.64 -4.11
C GLY A 48 0.17 -3.92 -4.36
N SER A 49 -0.93 -4.36 -3.74
CA SER A 49 -2.26 -3.73 -3.84
C SER A 49 -3.02 -3.76 -2.52
N GLU A 50 -3.81 -2.72 -2.28
CA GLU A 50 -4.66 -2.59 -1.08
C GLU A 50 -5.68 -3.73 -0.99
N ARG A 51 -6.25 -4.15 -2.12
CA ARG A 51 -7.22 -5.27 -2.16
C ARG A 51 -6.60 -6.59 -1.71
N ALA A 52 -5.40 -6.91 -2.19
CA ALA A 52 -4.72 -8.16 -1.82
C ALA A 52 -4.28 -8.15 -0.36
N ALA A 53 -3.75 -7.02 0.11
CA ALA A 53 -3.40 -6.82 1.52
C ALA A 53 -4.63 -6.93 2.44
N ARG A 54 -5.75 -6.30 2.09
CA ARG A 54 -7.03 -6.43 2.81
C ARG A 54 -7.49 -7.88 2.87
N ASN A 55 -7.47 -8.61 1.75
CA ASN A 55 -7.88 -10.01 1.73
C ASN A 55 -7.01 -10.88 2.66
N ALA A 56 -5.70 -10.60 2.74
CA ALA A 56 -4.83 -11.28 3.68
C ALA A 56 -5.19 -10.96 5.14
N LEU A 57 -5.47 -9.68 5.46
CA LEU A 57 -5.91 -9.28 6.79
C LEU A 57 -7.28 -9.88 7.18
N ILE A 58 -8.21 -10.00 6.24
CA ILE A 58 -9.48 -10.71 6.45
C ILE A 58 -9.23 -12.17 6.83
N GLN A 59 -8.30 -12.87 6.16
CA GLN A 59 -7.96 -14.25 6.50
C GLN A 59 -7.31 -14.37 7.89
N ARG A 60 -6.50 -13.38 8.29
CA ARG A 60 -5.92 -13.31 9.64
C ARG A 60 -6.99 -13.04 10.70
N TRP A 61 -7.93 -12.15 10.40
CA TRP A 61 -9.07 -11.84 11.28
C TRP A 61 -9.95 -13.07 11.51
N TYR A 62 -10.28 -13.85 10.47
CA TYR A 62 -11.00 -15.13 10.62
C TYR A 62 -10.27 -16.18 11.47
N ARG A 63 -8.97 -15.98 11.74
CA ARG A 63 -8.14 -16.83 12.60
C ARG A 63 -7.85 -16.20 13.96
N ASP A 64 -8.54 -15.10 14.30
CA ASP A 64 -8.34 -14.31 15.52
C ASP A 64 -6.90 -13.78 15.70
N GLU A 65 -6.15 -13.59 14.60
CA GLU A 65 -4.76 -13.11 14.63
C GLU A 65 -4.65 -11.58 14.62
N VAL A 66 -5.69 -10.89 14.16
CA VAL A 66 -5.81 -9.42 14.13
C VAL A 66 -7.24 -9.02 14.46
N GLU A 67 -7.43 -7.84 15.05
CA GLU A 67 -8.75 -7.29 15.35
C GLU A 67 -9.24 -6.42 14.19
N ARG A 68 -10.45 -6.63 13.70
CA ARG A 68 -11.06 -5.68 12.76
C ARG A 68 -11.83 -4.65 13.55
N ARG A 69 -11.50 -3.37 13.39
CA ARG A 69 -12.31 -2.28 13.92
C ARG A 69 -13.56 -2.21 13.06
N ASP A 70 -14.64 -2.78 13.56
CA ASP A 70 -15.94 -2.64 12.92
C ASP A 70 -16.27 -1.14 12.85
N ASP A 71 -16.68 -0.68 11.67
CA ASP A 71 -17.28 0.65 11.53
C ASP A 71 -18.44 0.71 12.52
N ALA A 72 -18.28 1.52 13.58
CA ALA A 72 -19.41 1.94 14.37
C ALA A 72 -20.43 2.55 13.40
N ALA A 73 -21.64 1.97 13.41
CA ALA A 73 -22.79 2.28 12.58
C ALA A 73 -23.00 3.77 12.26
#